data_AF-A0A5N0V664-F1
#
_entry.id   AF-A0A5N0V664-F1
#
_cell.length_a   1.000
_cell.length_b   1.000
_cell.length_c   1.000
_cell.angle_alpha   90.00
_cell.angle_beta   90.00
_cell.angle_gamma   90.00
#
_symmetry.space_group_name_H-M   'P 1'
#
loop_
_entity.id
_entity.type
_entity.pdbx_description
1 polymer ?
#
loop_
_entity_poly.entity_id
_entity_poly.type
_entity_poly.pdbx_seq_one_letter_code
_entity_poly.pdbx_strand_id
1 'polypeptide(L)' 'MAELAARGGAAIRLTAGDDLLVTTTHGQQVVDTWALSATDVARFVSAPHPWRHTGRLTVRAGDDVVSGS' A
#
# COMPACT_ATOMS: atom_id res chain seq x y z
N MET A 1 0.07 -11.72 -12.86
CA MET A 1 -0.69 -10.45 -12.84
C MET A 1 -2.05 -10.76 -12.23
N ALA A 2 -2.38 -10.15 -11.09
CA ALA A 2 -3.69 -10.32 -10.46
C ALA A 2 -4.61 -9.18 -10.91
N GLU A 3 -5.86 -9.50 -11.24
CA GLU A 3 -6.86 -8.49 -11.61
C GLU A 3 -7.70 -8.14 -10.38
N LEU A 4 -7.85 -6.84 -10.12
CA LEU A 4 -8.68 -6.34 -9.02
C LEU A 4 -9.99 -5.82 -9.61
N ALA A 5 -11.07 -6.59 -9.43
CA ALA A 5 -12.40 -6.18 -9.85
C ALA A 5 -12.83 -4.89 -9.11
N ALA A 6 -13.67 -4.09 -9.76
CA ALA A 6 -14.27 -2.92 -9.12
C ALA A 6 -15.02 -3.34 -7.86
N ARG A 7 -14.82 -2.61 -6.75
CA ARG A 7 -15.36 -2.91 -5.40
C ARG A 7 -14.86 -4.22 -4.79
N GLY A 8 -13.84 -4.85 -5.38
CA GLY A 8 -13.13 -6.00 -4.83
C GLY A 8 -11.95 -5.57 -3.96
N GLY A 9 -11.38 -6.54 -3.26
CA GLY A 9 -10.13 -6.41 -2.51
C GLY A 9 -9.22 -7.59 -2.81
N ALA A 10 -7.90 -7.38 -2.73
CA ALA A 10 -6.90 -8.43 -2.86
C ALA A 10 -5.84 -8.28 -1.77
N ALA A 11 -5.37 -9.41 -1.25
CA ALA A 11 -4.20 -9.48 -0.38
C ALA A 11 -3.06 -10.15 -1.16
N ILE A 12 -1.96 -9.43 -1.32
CA ILE A 12 -0.75 -9.93 -1.99
C ILE A 12 0.35 -10.03 -0.95
N ARG A 13 0.89 -11.24 -0.76
CA ARG A 13 2.04 -11.45 0.11
C ARG A 13 3.32 -11.06 -0.64
N LEU A 14 4.11 -10.19 -0.04
CA LEU A 14 5.43 -9.79 -0.53
C LEU A 14 6.51 -10.36 0.41
N THR A 15 7.67 -10.62 -0.16
CA THR A 15 8.91 -10.91 0.56
C THR A 15 9.87 -9.72 0.46
N ALA A 16 10.90 -9.69 1.31
CA ALA A 16 11.84 -8.57 1.32
C ALA A 16 12.57 -8.47 -0.03
N GLY A 17 12.48 -7.29 -0.67
CA GLY A 17 13.03 -7.05 -2.00
C GLY A 17 12.04 -7.24 -3.16
N ASP A 18 10.80 -7.68 -2.90
CA ASP A 18 9.76 -7.72 -3.93
C ASP A 18 9.20 -6.33 -4.22
N ASP A 19 8.92 -6.08 -5.50
CA ASP A 19 8.23 -4.88 -5.97
C ASP A 19 6.76 -5.17 -6.28
N LEU A 20 5.87 -4.24 -5.90
CA LEU A 20 4.45 -4.27 -6.25
C LEU A 20 4.11 -3.08 -7.16
N LEU A 21 3.70 -3.38 -8.39
CA LEU A 21 3.18 -2.39 -9.33
C LEU A 21 1.64 -2.48 -9.41
N VAL A 22 0.96 -1.40 -9.06
CA VAL A 22 -0.48 -1.24 -9.25
C VAL A 22 -0.70 -0.34 -10.48
N THR A 23 -1.37 -0.88 -11.50
CA THR A 23 -1.73 -0.12 -12.71
C THR A 23 -3.24 -0.06 -12.87
N THR A 24 -3.75 1.11 -13.20
CA THR A 24 -5.17 1.30 -13.50
C THR A 24 -5.42 0.87 -14.95
N THR A 25 -6.20 -0.19 -15.16
CA THR A 25 -6.48 -0.71 -16.51
C THR A 25 -7.56 0.09 -17.25
N HIS A 26 -8.52 0.66 -16.51
CA HIS A 26 -9.62 1.44 -17.07
C HIS A 26 -9.96 2.67 -16.20
N GLY A 27 -10.08 3.84 -16.83
CA GLY A 27 -10.68 5.03 -16.21
C GLY A 27 -9.83 5.71 -15.12
N GLN A 28 -10.49 6.14 -14.04
CA GLN A 28 -9.93 6.92 -12.92
C GLN A 28 -10.18 6.19 -11.59
N GLN A 29 -9.96 4.87 -11.57
CA GLN A 29 -10.16 4.08 -10.36
C GLN A 29 -9.10 4.41 -9.31
N VAL A 30 -9.57 4.66 -8.08
CA VAL A 30 -8.74 4.82 -6.89
C VAL A 30 -8.83 3.55 -6.08
N VAL A 31 -7.70 3.10 -5.54
CA VAL A 31 -7.61 1.92 -4.67
C VAL A 31 -7.03 2.35 -3.35
N ASP A 32 -7.70 1.98 -2.26
CA ASP A 32 -7.13 2.09 -0.92
C ASP A 32 -6.09 0.98 -0.73
N THR A 33 -4.90 1.35 -0.26
CA THR A 33 -3.77 0.41 -0.10
C THR A 33 -3.27 0.40 1.33
N TRP A 34 -3.05 -0.80 1.86
CA TRP A 34 -2.45 -1.05 3.17
C TRP A 34 -1.37 -2.11 3.04
N ALA A 35 -0.34 -2.03 3.89
CA ALA A 35 0.66 -3.08 4.02
C ALA A 35 0.70 -3.57 5.46
N LEU A 36 0.70 -4.88 5.66
CA LEU A 36 0.78 -5.50 6.98
C LEU A 36 2.02 -6.39 7.04
N SER A 37 2.67 -6.44 8.20
CA SER A 37 3.73 -7.42 8.43
C SER A 37 3.15 -8.83 8.35
N ALA A 38 3.79 -9.70 7.56
CA ALA A 38 3.40 -11.09 7.44
C ALA A 38 3.60 -11.89 8.73
N THR A 39 4.41 -11.40 9.67
CA THR A 39 4.70 -12.05 10.96
C THR A 39 3.90 -11.46 12.13
N ASP A 40 3.38 -10.25 11.98
CA ASP A 40 2.62 -9.55 13.01
C ASP A 40 1.61 -8.58 12.38
N VAL A 41 0.35 -9.00 12.30
CA VAL A 41 -0.72 -8.19 11.69
C VAL A 41 -1.05 -6.92 12.47
N ALA A 42 -0.57 -6.77 13.71
CA ALA A 42 -0.68 -5.52 14.47
C ALA A 42 0.30 -4.46 13.95
N ARG A 43 1.36 -4.86 13.23
CA ARG A 43 2.24 -3.94 12.50
C ARG A 43 1.73 -3.74 11.10
N PHE A 44 1.05 -2.63 10.89
CA PHE A 44 0.57 -2.23 9.58
C PHE A 44 0.96 -0.80 9.24
N VAL A 45 1.32 -0.61 7.98
CA VAL A 45 1.32 0.69 7.34
C VAL A 45 -0.13 1.00 6.99
N SER A 46 -0.66 2.03 7.64
CA SER A 46 -1.93 2.64 7.24
C SER A 46 -1.63 3.92 6.50
N ALA A 47 -2.22 4.13 5.32
CA ALA A 47 -2.15 5.38 4.57
C ALA A 47 -2.25 6.67 5.42
N PRO A 48 -3.00 6.73 6.54
CA PRO A 48 -2.98 7.89 7.44
C PRO A 48 -1.70 8.15 8.28
N HIS A 49 -0.81 7.18 8.47
CA HIS A 49 0.38 7.32 9.33
C HIS A 49 1.59 8.03 8.70
N PRO A 50 1.94 7.86 7.41
CA PRO A 50 3.02 8.65 6.80
C PRO A 50 2.70 10.16 6.79
N TRP A 51 1.43 10.57 6.85
CA TRP A 51 1.07 12.00 6.89
C TRP A 51 1.62 12.75 8.10
N ARG A 52 1.82 12.07 9.23
CA ARG A 52 2.35 12.68 10.46
C ARG A 52 3.87 12.86 10.45
N HIS A 53 4.59 12.09 9.65
CA HIS A 53 6.05 12.13 9.61
C HIS A 53 6.61 12.83 8.36
N THR A 54 5.94 12.73 7.21
CA THR A 54 6.38 13.32 5.93
C THR A 54 5.71 14.65 5.59
N GLY A 55 4.66 15.04 6.34
CA GLY A 55 3.93 16.30 6.14
C GLY A 55 3.14 16.38 4.82
N ARG A 56 2.89 15.24 4.16
CA ARG A 56 2.18 15.14 2.87
C ARG A 56 1.16 14.02 2.90
N LEU A 57 -0.01 14.28 2.30
CA LEU A 57 -1.12 13.32 2.17
C LEU A 57 -0.88 12.23 1.11
N THR A 58 0.17 12.37 0.29
CA THR A 58 0.47 11.52 -0.87
C THR A 58 1.92 11.06 -0.84
N VAL A 59 2.13 9.75 -1.02
CA VAL A 59 3.44 9.11 -1.21
C VAL A 59 3.93 9.40 -2.63
N ARG A 60 5.23 9.64 -2.79
CA ARG A 60 5.92 9.80 -4.07
C ARG A 60 6.94 8.68 -4.27
N ALA A 61 7.34 8.49 -5.51
CA ALA A 61 8.47 7.62 -5.83
C ALA A 61 9.71 8.08 -5.03
N GLY A 62 10.33 7.15 -4.30
CA GLY A 62 11.48 7.42 -3.43
C GLY A 62 11.14 7.70 -1.96
N ASP A 63 9.86 7.75 -1.58
CA ASP A 63 9.48 7.87 -0.17
C ASP A 63 9.49 6.50 0.54
N ASP A 64 10.09 6.44 1.73
CA ASP A 64 9.97 5.29 2.62
C ASP A 64 8.65 5.33 3.37
N VAL A 65 7.86 4.25 3.24
CA VAL A 65 6.59 4.12 3.96
C VAL A 65 6.79 3.24 5.20
N VAL A 66 6.79 3.88 6.37
CA VAL A 66 7.13 3.22 7.66
C VAL A 66 5.87 2.81 8.44
N SER A 67 5.95 1.69 9.16
CA SER A 67 4.94 1.27 10.14
C SER A 67 5.16 1.97 11.48
N GLY A 68 4.09 2.22 12.23
CA GLY A 68 4.18 2.66 13.63
C GLY A 68 4.86 1.58 14.50
N SER A 69 5.64 2.04 15.49
CA SER A 69 6.28 1.22 16.51
C SER A 69 5.31 0.72 17.57
#